data_AF-A0A1R3J3M9-F1
#
_entry.id   AF-A0A1R3J3M9-F1
#
_cell.length_a   1.000
_cell.length_b   1.000
_cell.length_c   1.000
_cell.angle_alpha   90.00
_cell.angle_beta   90.00
_cell.angle_gamma   90.00
#
_symmetry.space_group_name_H-M   'P 1'
#
loop_
_entity.id
_entity.type
_entity.pdbx_description
1 polymer ?
#
loop_
_entity_poly.entity_id
_entity_poly.type
_entity_poly.pdbx_seq_one_letter_code
_entity_poly.pdbx_strand_id
1 'polypeptide(L)' 'MGVMVRHYNNKELKGYIRVTAGKPEHTDALMECLRRVS' A
#
# COMPACT_ATOMS: atom_id res chain seq x y z
N MET A 1 10.79 -6.64 6.67
CA MET A 1 10.70 -5.51 5.72
C MET A 1 9.31 -4.91 5.83
N GLY A 2 9.17 -3.60 6.04
CA GLY A 2 7.86 -2.94 6.19
C GLY A 2 7.58 -2.01 5.01
N VAL A 3 6.34 -1.98 4.53
CA VAL A 3 5.89 -1.05 3.49
C VAL A 3 5.03 0.02 4.14
N MET A 4 5.41 1.29 3.98
CA MET A 4 4.63 2.41 4.48
C MET A 4 3.62 2.85 3.43
N VAL A 5 2.35 2.90 3.82
CA VAL A 5 1.24 3.42 3.01
C VAL A 5 0.51 4.52 3.76
N ARG A 6 -0.20 5.39 3.05
CA ARG A 6 -1.06 6.39 3.71
C ARG A 6 -2.49 5.85 3.79
N HIS A 7 -3.01 5.80 5.02
CA HIS A 7 -4.42 5.50 5.28
C HIS A 7 -5.21 6.80 5.47
N TYR A 8 -6.47 6.79 5.07
CA TYR A 8 -7.40 7.90 5.26
C TYR A 8 -8.49 7.52 6.26
N ASN A 9 -8.80 8.42 7.20
CA ASN A 9 -9.81 8.20 8.22
C ASN A 9 -11.17 8.85 7.88
N ASN A 10 -11.41 9.15 6.61
CA ASN A 10 -12.71 9.66 6.16
C ASN A 10 -13.59 8.51 5.63
N LYS A 11 -14.90 8.69 5.73
CA LYS A 11 -15.88 7.66 5.36
C LYS A 11 -15.79 7.26 3.88
N GLU A 12 -15.49 8.22 3.00
CA GLU A 12 -15.46 8.04 1.54
C GLU A 12 -14.31 7.14 1.07
N LEU A 13 -13.19 7.11 1.80
CA LEU A 13 -12.02 6.31 1.45
C LEU A 13 -11.82 5.11 2.37
N LYS A 14 -12.86 4.72 3.11
CA LYS A 14 -12.83 3.52 3.95
C LYS A 14 -12.55 2.29 3.08
N GLY A 15 -11.50 1.54 3.41
CA GLY A 15 -11.07 0.36 2.66
C GLY A 15 -10.07 0.67 1.53
N TYR A 16 -9.72 1.94 1.32
CA TYR A 16 -8.67 2.34 0.38
C TYR A 16 -7.41 2.79 1.10
N ILE A 17 -6.27 2.61 0.44
CA ILE A 17 -4.99 3.17 0.83
C ILE A 17 -4.43 3.99 -0.33
N ARG A 18 -3.68 5.06 -0.02
CA ARG A 18 -2.89 5.76 -1.03
C ARG A 18 -1.48 5.18 -1.05
N VAL A 19 -1.11 4.69 -2.22
CA VAL A 19 0.25 4.29 -2.54
C VAL A 19 0.92 5.42 -3.31
N THR A 20 2.05 5.90 -2.82
CA THR A 20 2.89 6.83 -3.57
C THR A 20 3.79 6.03 -4.50
N ALA A 21 3.83 6.38 -5.79
CA ALA A 21 4.77 5.77 -6.72
C ALA A 21 6.21 6.13 -6.32
N GLY A 22 7.01 5.10 -6.03
CA GLY A 22 8.42 5.21 -5.69
C GLY A 22 9.31 4.60 -6.79
N LYS A 23 10.46 4.07 -6.38
CA LYS A 23 11.28 3.24 -7.27
C LYS A 23 10.57 1.91 -7.57
N PRO A 24 10.91 1.22 -8.68
CA PRO A 24 10.33 -0.09 -9.00
C PRO A 24 10.37 -1.08 -7.84
N GLU A 25 11.48 -1.13 -7.08
CA GLU A 25 11.66 -2.08 -5.97
C GLU A 25 10.67 -1.84 -4.83
N HIS A 26 10.18 -0.59 -4.67
CA HIS A 26 9.15 -0.28 -3.67
C HIS A 26 7.80 -0.86 -4.08
N THR A 27 7.48 -0.79 -5.38
CA THR A 27 6.26 -1.40 -5.93
C THR A 27 6.34 -2.91 -5.83
N ASP A 28 7.50 -3.51 -6.14
CA ASP A 28 7.69 -4.95 -6.04
C ASP A 28 7.49 -5.47 -4.62
N ALA A 29 8.08 -4.78 -3.63
CA ALA A 29 7.89 -5.09 -2.22
C ALA A 29 6.43 -4.95 -1.77
N LEU A 30 5.72 -3.90 -2.21
CA LEU A 30 4.29 -3.74 -1.95
C LEU A 30 3.48 -4.90 -2.53
N MET A 31 3.71 -5.24 -3.79
CA MET A 31 2.97 -6.30 -4.48
C MET A 31 3.24 -7.67 -3.85
N GLU A 32 4.46 -7.93 -3.37
CA GLU A 32 4.79 -9.12 -2.62
C GLU A 32 4.02 -9.19 -1.30
N CYS A 33 3.96 -8.10 -0.53
CA CYS A 33 3.19 -8.04 0.70
C CYS A 33 1.69 -8.29 0.45
N LEU A 34 1.10 -7.66 -0.57
CA LEU A 34 -0.31 -7.81 -0.89
C LEU A 34 -0.68 -9.26 -1.27
N ARG A 35 0.18 -9.95 -2.03
CA ARG A 35 -0.02 -11.38 -2.37
C ARG A 35 0.00 -12.34 -1.18
N ARG A 36 0.61 -11.96 -0.06
CA ARG A 36 0.67 -12.80 1.16
C ARG A 36 -0.55 -12.66 2.06
N VAL A 37 -1.31 -11.58 1.88
CA VAL A 37 -2.51 -11.27 2.69
C VAL A 37 -3.81 -11.43 1.91
N SER A 38 -3.72 -11.70 0.60
CA SER A 38 -4.82 -12.14 -0.26
C SER A 38 -5.05 -13.64 -0.11
#